data_AF-A0AAW5ETD7-F1
#
_entry.id   AF-A0AAW5ETD7-F1
#
_cell.length_a   1.000
_cell.length_b   1.000
_cell.length_c   1.000
_cell.angle_alpha   90.00
_cell.angle_beta   90.00
_cell.angle_gamma   90.00
#
_symmetry.space_group_name_H-M   'P 1'
#
loop_
_entity.id
_entity.type
_entity.pdbx_description
1 polymer ?
#
loop_
_entity_poly.entity_id
_entity_poly.type
_entity_poly.pdbx_seq_one_letter_code
_entity_poly.pdbx_strand_id
1 'polypeptide(L)'
;MNMTSATRRFGPVMRACLASAVAGVLATLPAGGVHAADTTDTTAQSPFVTPQHDVDVTYTIYPPHASQMSLKQRMRWSEARMTQRIDPGNTDTYMITDYRAKTLTVIDPDRRIRTIVPAPGAASVDPSRRAEGTWLRTGSATVAGHACTLWQTSDTDQRQSEICYTDDGVMLQVVRDGKVMVQATTIDTAPQDSTTFDVPSGLKEVRAANP
;
A
#
# COMPACT_ATOMS: atom_id res chain seq x y z
N MET A 1 37.87 -28.53 6.76
CA MET A 1 38.68 -29.64 6.23
C MET A 1 37.76 -30.80 5.84
N ASN A 2 37.90 -31.23 4.59
CA ASN A 2 37.55 -32.52 3.92
C ASN A 2 36.13 -33.09 4.09
N MET A 3 35.32 -33.08 3.02
CA MET A 3 35.30 -34.00 1.87
C MET A 3 34.83 -35.42 2.23
N THR A 4 33.78 -35.94 1.61
CA THR A 4 33.91 -36.93 0.53
C THR A 4 32.59 -37.24 -0.18
N SER A 5 32.57 -37.01 -1.49
CA SER A 5 31.62 -37.59 -2.44
C SER A 5 32.01 -39.03 -2.75
N ALA A 6 31.02 -39.91 -2.94
CA ALA A 6 31.24 -41.29 -3.38
C ALA A 6 30.64 -41.52 -4.79
N THR A 7 31.54 -41.60 -5.76
CA THR A 7 31.33 -42.02 -7.15
C THR A 7 31.24 -43.56 -7.20
N ARG A 8 30.38 -44.14 -8.06
CA ARG A 8 30.58 -45.53 -8.53
C ARG A 8 30.48 -45.62 -10.05
N ARG A 9 31.50 -46.28 -10.61
CA ARG A 9 31.77 -46.52 -12.03
C ARG A 9 31.25 -47.90 -12.47
N PHE A 10 30.70 -47.92 -13.69
CA PHE A 10 30.85 -48.86 -14.82
C PHE A 10 31.25 -50.35 -14.64
N GLY A 11 30.54 -51.21 -15.37
CA GLY A 11 31.06 -52.43 -16.02
C GLY A 11 29.99 -53.50 -16.34
N PRO A 12 30.23 -54.46 -17.25
CA PRO A 12 29.79 -54.40 -18.67
C PRO A 12 29.15 -55.72 -19.22
N VAL A 13 29.08 -55.83 -20.57
CA VAL A 13 28.97 -57.04 -21.45
C VAL A 13 27.52 -57.47 -21.83
N MET A 14 26.99 -57.30 -23.05
CA MET A 14 27.32 -57.75 -24.44
C MET A 14 26.80 -59.17 -24.81
N ARG A 15 25.87 -59.23 -25.78
CA ARG A 15 25.70 -60.19 -26.92
C ARG A 15 24.21 -60.21 -27.36
N ALA A 16 23.82 -59.64 -28.51
CA ALA A 16 23.91 -60.12 -29.90
C ALA A 16 22.89 -61.22 -30.28
N CYS A 17 21.92 -60.90 -31.17
CA CYS A 17 21.67 -61.59 -32.46
C CYS A 17 20.37 -61.11 -33.18
N LEU A 18 20.57 -60.62 -34.42
CA LEU A 18 19.85 -60.90 -35.68
C LEU A 18 18.32 -60.72 -35.80
N ALA A 19 17.87 -59.76 -36.65
CA ALA A 19 17.48 -59.96 -38.07
C ALA A 19 16.43 -58.94 -38.57
N SER A 20 16.71 -58.35 -39.74
CA SER A 20 15.79 -57.97 -40.86
C SER A 20 14.54 -57.08 -40.59
N ALA A 21 14.10 -56.12 -41.39
CA ALA A 21 14.49 -55.54 -42.69
C ALA A 21 13.74 -54.20 -42.89
N VAL A 22 14.42 -53.24 -43.51
CA VAL A 22 14.01 -52.26 -44.55
C VAL A 22 12.68 -51.48 -44.46
N ALA A 23 12.89 -50.15 -44.45
CA ALA A 23 12.11 -49.05 -45.06
C ALA A 23 10.82 -48.52 -44.39
N GLY A 24 11.00 -47.33 -43.80
CA GLY A 24 10.31 -46.13 -44.30
C GLY A 24 9.27 -45.50 -43.36
N VAL A 25 9.35 -44.17 -43.29
CA VAL A 25 8.28 -43.21 -43.01
C VAL A 25 8.27 -42.58 -41.60
N LEU A 26 8.55 -41.26 -41.65
CA LEU A 26 8.26 -40.15 -40.73
C LEU A 26 8.73 -40.20 -39.27
N ALA A 27 9.71 -39.34 -39.00
CA ALA A 27 10.06 -38.84 -37.68
C ALA A 27 8.92 -37.99 -37.10
N THR A 28 8.41 -38.38 -35.93
CA THR A 28 7.70 -37.47 -35.02
C THR A 28 8.19 -37.74 -33.60
N LEU A 29 9.06 -36.87 -33.10
CA LEU A 29 9.48 -36.82 -31.70
C LEU A 29 8.32 -36.23 -30.87
N PRO A 30 7.82 -36.90 -29.81
CA PRO A 30 7.10 -36.20 -28.76
C PRO A 30 8.15 -35.49 -27.90
N ALA A 31 8.35 -34.19 -28.16
CA ALA A 31 8.98 -33.30 -27.21
C ALA A 31 8.09 -33.26 -25.96
N GLY A 32 8.54 -33.91 -24.88
CA GLY A 32 7.94 -33.77 -23.57
C GLY A 32 7.90 -32.29 -23.20
N GLY A 33 6.70 -31.76 -23.01
CA GLY A 33 6.46 -30.37 -22.63
C GLY A 33 7.19 -30.06 -21.34
N VAL A 34 8.19 -29.21 -21.44
CA VAL A 34 8.75 -28.48 -20.31
C VAL A 34 7.57 -27.72 -19.71
N HIS A 35 7.17 -28.08 -18.48
CA HIS A 35 6.33 -27.19 -17.68
C HIS A 35 7.10 -25.89 -17.55
N ALA A 36 6.65 -24.85 -18.26
CA ALA A 36 6.99 -23.49 -17.91
C ALA A 36 6.52 -23.33 -16.47
N ALA A 37 7.46 -23.33 -15.53
CA ALA A 37 7.22 -22.75 -14.24
C ALA A 37 6.79 -21.32 -14.54
N ASP A 38 5.56 -20.95 -14.17
CA ASP A 38 5.16 -19.57 -14.02
C ASP A 38 6.18 -18.94 -13.10
N THR A 39 7.19 -18.31 -13.70
CA THR A 39 8.07 -17.42 -13.01
C THR A 39 7.19 -16.21 -12.84
N THR A 40 6.42 -16.16 -11.74
CA THR A 40 5.90 -14.90 -11.24
C THR A 40 7.11 -14.02 -11.03
N ASP A 41 7.39 -13.21 -12.05
CA ASP A 41 8.27 -12.07 -12.00
C ASP A 41 7.70 -11.15 -10.93
N THR A 42 8.01 -11.47 -9.68
CA THR A 42 7.73 -10.62 -8.54
C THR A 42 8.92 -9.70 -8.47
N THR A 43 9.07 -8.84 -9.47
CA THR A 43 9.74 -7.57 -9.23
C THR A 43 8.95 -6.97 -8.07
N ALA A 44 9.54 -6.97 -6.87
CA ALA A 44 8.84 -6.56 -5.66
C ALA A 44 8.41 -5.09 -5.83
N GLN A 45 7.15 -4.89 -6.20
CA GLN A 45 6.61 -3.59 -6.54
C GLN A 45 6.00 -3.01 -5.27
N SER A 46 6.52 -1.89 -4.75
CA SER A 46 6.01 -1.24 -3.54
C SER A 46 4.56 -0.74 -3.72
N PRO A 47 3.79 -0.52 -2.64
CA PRO A 47 2.41 -0.03 -2.76
C PRO A 47 2.36 1.40 -3.31
N PHE A 48 1.22 1.77 -3.90
CA PHE A 48 0.83 3.17 -3.88
C PHE A 48 0.40 3.54 -2.45
N VAL A 49 0.86 4.68 -1.96
CA VAL A 49 0.56 5.17 -0.59
C VAL A 49 -0.21 6.49 -0.60
N THR A 50 -0.68 6.87 -1.77
CA THR A 50 -1.59 8.00 -1.99
C THR A 50 -2.67 7.53 -2.94
N PRO A 51 -3.95 7.81 -2.69
CA PRO A 51 -5.01 7.41 -3.59
C PRO A 51 -4.80 7.99 -4.99
N GLN A 52 -4.97 7.15 -6.00
CA GLN A 52 -4.88 7.56 -7.40
C GLN A 52 -6.16 8.18 -7.94
N HIS A 53 -7.28 8.04 -7.22
CA HIS A 53 -8.59 8.57 -7.59
C HIS A 53 -9.24 9.25 -6.39
N ASP A 54 -10.22 10.10 -6.68
CA ASP A 54 -11.09 10.70 -5.67
C ASP A 54 -11.64 9.63 -4.73
N VAL A 55 -11.50 9.85 -3.42
CA VAL A 55 -11.98 8.91 -2.40
C VAL A 55 -12.38 9.62 -1.13
N ASP A 56 -13.43 9.09 -0.49
CA ASP A 56 -13.90 9.45 0.84
C ASP A 56 -13.88 8.22 1.75
N VAL A 57 -13.06 8.27 2.80
CA VAL A 57 -12.84 7.16 3.72
C VAL A 57 -13.19 7.59 5.14
N THR A 58 -14.06 6.83 5.82
CA THR A 58 -14.23 6.96 7.27
C THR A 58 -13.42 5.89 7.99
N TYR A 59 -12.48 6.32 8.83
CA TYR A 59 -11.66 5.47 9.66
C TYR A 59 -12.18 5.38 11.10
N THR A 60 -11.90 4.25 11.73
CA THR A 60 -11.83 4.11 13.19
C THR A 60 -10.37 4.03 13.60
N ILE A 61 -9.97 4.91 14.51
CA ILE A 61 -8.63 4.97 15.09
C ILE A 61 -8.72 4.37 16.49
N TYR A 62 -7.92 3.34 16.73
CA TYR A 62 -7.82 2.66 18.02
C TYR A 62 -6.56 3.16 18.74
N PRO A 63 -6.71 3.76 19.92
CA PRO A 63 -5.57 4.22 20.69
C PRO A 63 -4.73 3.03 21.20
N PRO A 64 -3.41 3.23 21.42
CA PRO A 64 -2.52 2.15 21.88
C PRO A 64 -2.88 1.64 23.29
N HIS A 65 -3.51 2.48 24.10
CA HIS A 65 -3.99 2.12 25.44
C HIS A 65 -5.50 1.88 25.41
N ALA A 66 -5.92 0.68 25.85
CA ALA A 66 -7.32 0.24 25.81
C ALA A 66 -8.29 1.05 26.68
N SER A 67 -7.77 1.89 27.59
CA SER A 67 -8.58 2.80 28.42
C SER A 67 -9.06 4.04 27.66
N GLN A 68 -8.51 4.32 26.48
CA GLN A 68 -8.89 5.45 25.65
C GLN A 68 -9.97 5.03 24.63
N MET A 69 -10.95 5.89 24.41
CA MET A 69 -12.00 5.64 23.43
C MET A 69 -11.45 5.68 22.00
N SER A 70 -11.99 4.84 21.11
CA SER A 70 -11.71 4.93 19.68
C SER A 70 -12.22 6.24 19.11
N LEU A 71 -11.50 6.80 18.14
CA LEU A 71 -11.86 8.02 17.44
C LEU A 71 -12.34 7.70 16.03
N LYS A 72 -13.30 8.46 15.52
CA LYS A 72 -13.64 8.47 14.09
C LYS A 72 -12.84 9.57 13.40
N GLN A 73 -12.44 9.32 12.17
CA GLN A 73 -11.80 10.32 11.32
C GLN A 73 -12.25 10.11 9.88
N ARG A 74 -12.75 11.15 9.23
CA ARG A 74 -13.06 11.11 7.80
C ARG A 74 -11.89 11.73 7.02
N MET A 75 -11.48 11.07 5.95
CA MET A 75 -10.46 11.54 5.02
C MET A 75 -11.08 11.62 3.64
N ARG A 76 -10.93 12.78 2.99
CA ARG A 76 -11.32 12.98 1.60
C ARG A 76 -10.10 13.33 0.78
N TRP A 77 -9.99 12.77 -0.41
CA TRP A 77 -8.90 13.03 -1.34
C TRP A 77 -9.47 13.49 -2.68
N SER A 78 -8.83 14.50 -3.27
CA SER A 78 -9.06 14.90 -4.65
C SER A 78 -7.81 14.66 -5.49
N GLU A 79 -7.92 13.81 -6.49
CA GLU A 79 -6.86 13.53 -7.48
C GLU A 79 -6.53 14.79 -8.27
N ALA A 80 -7.55 15.43 -8.84
CA ALA A 80 -7.39 16.60 -9.71
C ALA A 80 -6.70 17.76 -8.96
N ARG A 81 -7.14 18.04 -7.74
CA ARG A 81 -6.59 19.13 -6.92
C ARG A 81 -5.30 18.77 -6.21
N MET A 82 -5.00 17.49 -6.02
CA MET A 82 -3.90 17.03 -5.17
C MET A 82 -4.05 17.52 -3.72
N THR A 83 -5.26 17.37 -3.19
CA THR A 83 -5.61 17.87 -1.86
C THR A 83 -6.23 16.78 -1.02
N GLN A 84 -5.78 16.67 0.22
CA GLN A 84 -6.37 15.82 1.23
C GLN A 84 -7.07 16.68 2.27
N ARG A 85 -8.28 16.31 2.66
CA ARG A 85 -8.98 16.86 3.82
C ARG A 85 -9.14 15.79 4.89
N ILE A 86 -8.85 16.14 6.13
CA ILE A 86 -9.08 15.29 7.29
C ILE A 86 -10.02 16.01 8.25
N ASP A 87 -11.14 15.36 8.58
CA ASP A 87 -12.10 15.80 9.58
C ASP A 87 -12.06 14.79 10.76
N PRO A 88 -11.43 15.13 11.90
CA PRO A 88 -11.55 14.39 13.15
C PRO A 88 -13.02 14.38 13.62
N GLY A 89 -13.55 13.21 13.98
CA GLY A 89 -14.98 13.06 14.31
C GLY A 89 -15.41 13.63 15.66
N ASN A 90 -14.52 14.27 16.42
CA ASN A 90 -14.77 14.80 17.76
C ASN A 90 -14.73 16.33 17.84
N THR A 91 -14.47 17.03 16.74
CA THR A 91 -14.40 18.50 16.67
C THR A 91 -14.72 18.97 15.26
N ASP A 92 -15.17 20.21 15.12
CA ASP A 92 -15.32 20.87 13.82
C ASP A 92 -13.99 21.41 13.26
N THR A 93 -12.89 21.28 14.01
CA THR A 93 -11.54 21.59 13.50
C THR A 93 -11.15 20.56 12.45
N TYR A 94 -10.78 21.00 11.25
CA TYR A 94 -10.33 20.12 10.18
C TYR A 94 -9.03 20.59 9.55
N MET A 95 -8.42 19.71 8.77
CA MET A 95 -7.13 19.93 8.14
C MET A 95 -7.25 19.76 6.63
N ILE A 96 -6.62 20.67 5.89
CA ILE A 96 -6.45 20.54 4.43
C ILE A 96 -4.96 20.53 4.12
N THR A 97 -4.49 19.44 3.55
CA THR A 97 -3.15 19.33 2.97
C THR A 97 -3.25 19.57 1.48
N ASP A 98 -2.58 20.61 0.99
CA ASP A 98 -2.36 20.84 -0.45
C ASP A 98 -0.95 20.37 -0.79
N TYR A 99 -0.86 19.28 -1.56
CA TYR A 99 0.41 18.66 -1.91
C TYR A 99 1.15 19.42 -3.02
N ARG A 100 0.44 20.15 -3.87
CA ARG A 100 1.07 21.02 -4.88
C ARG A 100 1.68 22.25 -4.21
N ALA A 101 0.94 22.89 -3.31
CA ALA A 101 1.41 24.02 -2.54
C ALA A 101 2.35 23.64 -1.38
N LYS A 102 2.40 22.35 -1.01
CA LYS A 102 3.18 21.80 0.12
C LYS A 102 2.80 22.42 1.46
N THR A 103 1.52 22.71 1.65
CA THR A 103 0.99 23.34 2.87
C THR A 103 -0.03 22.46 3.56
N LEU A 104 -0.02 22.52 4.89
CA LEU A 104 -1.07 22.01 5.75
C LEU A 104 -1.76 23.22 6.39
N THR A 105 -3.05 23.37 6.11
CA THR A 105 -3.89 24.38 6.74
C THR A 105 -4.78 23.71 7.78
N VAL A 106 -4.61 24.07 9.04
CA VAL A 106 -5.52 23.69 10.13
C VAL A 106 -6.57 24.79 10.26
N ILE A 107 -7.84 24.42 10.23
CA ILE A 107 -8.98 25.34 10.24
C ILE A 107 -9.83 25.04 11.46
N ASP A 108 -10.06 26.07 12.27
CA ASP A 108 -10.99 26.03 13.41
C ASP A 108 -12.14 27.00 13.11
N PRO A 109 -13.30 26.48 12.65
CA PRO A 109 -14.44 27.30 12.27
C PRO A 109 -15.03 28.08 13.44
N ASP A 110 -15.08 27.48 14.63
CA ASP A 110 -15.68 28.07 15.84
C ASP A 110 -14.92 29.33 16.25
N ARG A 111 -13.60 29.28 16.18
CA ARG A 111 -12.73 30.41 16.49
C ARG A 111 -12.50 31.33 15.29
N ARG A 112 -13.00 30.96 14.11
CA ARG A 112 -12.77 31.64 12.83
C ARG A 112 -11.28 31.89 12.54
N ILE A 113 -10.44 30.90 12.86
CA ILE A 113 -9.00 30.98 12.64
C ILE A 113 -8.51 29.90 11.68
N ARG A 114 -7.37 30.18 11.06
CA ARG A 114 -6.57 29.19 10.35
C ARG A 114 -5.11 29.29 10.77
N THR A 115 -4.43 28.16 10.72
CA THR A 115 -2.98 28.08 10.88
C THR A 115 -2.41 27.40 9.65
N ILE A 116 -1.41 27.98 9.03
CA ILE A 116 -0.72 27.41 7.86
C ILE A 116 0.67 27.00 8.29
N VAL A 117 1.02 25.73 8.04
CA VAL A 117 2.35 25.17 8.30
C VAL A 117 2.83 24.39 7.08
N PRO A 118 4.14 24.13 6.93
CA PRO A 118 4.64 23.19 5.93
C PRO A 118 3.97 21.82 6.11
N ALA A 119 3.50 21.22 5.02
CA ALA A 119 2.89 19.89 5.08
C ALA A 119 3.96 18.83 5.39
N PRO A 120 3.80 18.02 6.45
CA PRO A 120 4.69 16.91 6.73
C PRO A 120 4.71 15.92 5.56
N GLY A 121 5.91 15.51 5.12
CA GLY A 121 6.09 14.53 4.05
C GLY A 121 5.70 14.99 2.64
N ALA A 122 5.05 16.14 2.45
CA ALA A 122 4.57 16.58 1.14
C ALA A 122 5.68 16.84 0.11
N ALA A 123 6.92 17.07 0.55
CA ALA A 123 8.06 17.17 -0.36
C ALA A 123 8.35 15.86 -1.12
N SER A 124 7.90 14.72 -0.58
CA SER A 124 8.17 13.36 -1.10
C SER A 124 6.93 12.67 -1.65
N VAL A 125 5.76 13.32 -1.61
CA VAL A 125 4.51 12.72 -2.09
C VAL A 125 4.28 13.08 -3.54
N ASP A 126 4.48 12.08 -4.40
CA ASP A 126 4.02 12.06 -5.79
C ASP A 126 3.02 10.90 -5.91
N PRO A 127 1.70 11.16 -6.03
CA PRO A 127 0.68 10.09 -6.08
C PRO A 127 0.80 9.19 -7.29
N SER A 128 1.50 9.63 -8.35
CA SER A 128 1.80 8.76 -9.49
C SER A 128 2.93 7.78 -9.20
N ARG A 129 3.63 7.95 -8.07
CA ARG A 129 4.73 7.08 -7.65
C ARG A 129 4.28 6.12 -6.57
N ARG A 130 4.84 4.93 -6.67
CA ARG A 130 4.81 3.94 -5.60
C ARG A 130 5.77 4.37 -4.50
N ALA A 131 5.53 3.85 -3.30
CA ALA A 131 6.30 4.20 -2.13
C ALA A 131 7.79 3.87 -2.30
N GLU A 132 8.64 4.77 -1.81
CA GLU A 132 10.06 4.54 -1.66
C GLU A 132 10.33 3.78 -0.35
N GLY A 133 11.53 3.22 -0.22
CA GLY A 133 11.97 2.48 0.98
C GLY A 133 11.68 0.98 0.93
N THR A 134 11.80 0.34 2.09
CA THR A 134 11.66 -1.12 2.22
C THR A 134 10.21 -1.50 2.48
N TRP A 135 9.62 -2.23 1.53
CA TRP A 135 8.28 -2.76 1.60
C TRP A 135 8.29 -4.25 1.30
N LEU A 136 7.77 -5.05 2.22
CA LEU A 136 7.64 -6.49 2.04
C LEU A 136 6.17 -6.83 1.87
N ARG A 137 5.80 -7.42 0.73
CA ARG A 137 4.46 -7.98 0.54
C ARG A 137 4.31 -9.22 1.42
N THR A 138 3.41 -9.19 2.39
CA THR A 138 3.19 -10.29 3.35
C THR A 138 1.92 -11.09 3.06
N GLY A 139 0.97 -10.53 2.30
CA GLY A 139 -0.26 -11.24 1.98
C GLY A 139 -1.34 -10.35 1.36
N SER A 140 -2.60 -10.73 1.57
CA SER A 140 -3.78 -9.97 1.15
C SER A 140 -4.89 -10.11 2.18
N ALA A 141 -5.77 -9.12 2.26
CA ALA A 141 -6.93 -9.12 3.15
C ALA A 141 -8.15 -8.47 2.48
N THR A 142 -9.28 -8.50 3.18
CA THR A 142 -10.48 -7.74 2.83
C THR A 142 -10.91 -6.92 4.04
N VAL A 143 -11.02 -5.61 3.86
CA VAL A 143 -11.38 -4.66 4.93
C VAL A 143 -12.50 -3.76 4.41
N ALA A 144 -13.56 -3.61 5.20
CA ALA A 144 -14.77 -2.88 4.80
C ALA A 144 -15.38 -3.34 3.45
N GLY A 145 -15.16 -4.60 3.05
CA GLY A 145 -15.63 -5.15 1.77
C GLY A 145 -14.69 -4.91 0.57
N HIS A 146 -13.53 -4.26 0.78
CA HIS A 146 -12.55 -3.99 -0.26
C HIS A 146 -11.31 -4.87 -0.10
N ALA A 147 -10.83 -5.44 -1.20
CA ALA A 147 -9.59 -6.20 -1.22
C ALA A 147 -8.38 -5.26 -1.07
N CYS A 148 -7.36 -5.71 -0.35
CA CYS A 148 -6.10 -4.99 -0.20
C CYS A 148 -4.92 -5.95 -0.08
N THR A 149 -3.74 -5.47 -0.42
CA THR A 149 -2.47 -6.18 -0.21
C THR A 149 -1.87 -5.75 1.13
N LEU A 150 -1.39 -6.73 1.90
CA LEU A 150 -0.69 -6.50 3.16
C LEU A 150 0.79 -6.22 2.88
N TRP A 151 1.27 -5.11 3.42
CA TRP A 151 2.64 -4.64 3.27
C TRP A 151 3.27 -4.39 4.62
N GLN A 152 4.39 -5.06 4.89
CA GLN A 152 5.24 -4.77 6.05
C GLN A 152 6.26 -3.69 5.72
N THR A 153 6.38 -2.70 6.60
CA THR A 153 7.38 -1.62 6.54
C THR A 153 7.73 -1.13 7.94
N SER A 154 8.70 -0.23 8.06
CA SER A 154 8.97 0.48 9.30
C SER A 154 8.28 1.84 9.29
N ASP A 155 7.59 2.18 10.39
CA ASP A 155 7.03 3.51 10.57
C ASP A 155 8.12 4.57 10.87
N THR A 156 7.70 5.81 11.08
CA THR A 156 8.60 6.94 11.39
C THR A 156 9.40 6.76 12.69
N ASP A 157 8.95 5.90 13.60
CA ASP A 157 9.62 5.56 14.86
C ASP A 157 10.50 4.31 14.71
N GLN A 158 10.72 3.85 13.48
CA GLN A 158 11.43 2.61 13.12
C GLN A 158 10.79 1.32 13.65
N ARG A 159 9.52 1.38 14.09
CA ARG A 159 8.81 0.17 14.51
C ARG A 159 8.20 -0.52 13.31
N GLN A 160 8.24 -1.85 13.30
CA GLN A 160 7.58 -2.59 12.25
C GLN A 160 6.07 -2.42 12.32
N SER A 161 5.48 -2.15 11.16
CA SER A 161 4.05 -2.01 10.97
C SER A 161 3.63 -2.80 9.74
N GLU A 162 2.42 -3.33 9.77
CA GLU A 162 1.77 -3.89 8.59
C GLU A 162 0.63 -2.97 8.18
N ILE A 163 0.59 -2.61 6.90
CA ILE A 163 -0.40 -1.71 6.34
C ILE A 163 -1.10 -2.41 5.18
N CYS A 164 -2.43 -2.40 5.17
CA CYS A 164 -3.21 -2.89 4.06
C CYS A 164 -3.53 -1.72 3.12
N TYR A 165 -3.06 -1.80 1.87
CA TYR A 165 -3.36 -0.83 0.81
C TYR A 165 -4.13 -1.50 -0.33
N THR A 166 -5.14 -0.82 -0.87
CA THR A 166 -5.69 -1.19 -2.18
C THR A 166 -4.66 -0.98 -3.28
N ASP A 167 -4.90 -1.56 -4.46
CA ASP A 167 -3.97 -1.45 -5.58
C ASP A 167 -3.82 -0.01 -6.11
N ASP A 168 -4.83 0.83 -5.89
CA ASP A 168 -4.88 2.26 -6.24
C ASP A 168 -4.48 3.19 -5.07
N GLY A 169 -3.99 2.65 -3.95
CA GLY A 169 -3.31 3.41 -2.90
C GLY A 169 -4.18 3.92 -1.75
N VAL A 170 -5.39 3.40 -1.58
CA VAL A 170 -6.24 3.67 -0.42
C VAL A 170 -5.78 2.81 0.76
N MET A 171 -5.43 3.44 1.87
CA MET A 171 -5.09 2.75 3.12
C MET A 171 -6.35 2.16 3.76
N LEU A 172 -6.40 0.85 3.97
CA LEU A 172 -7.57 0.20 4.60
C LEU A 172 -7.36 -0.14 6.06
N GLN A 173 -6.13 -0.50 6.45
CA GLN A 173 -5.83 -0.89 7.83
C GLN A 173 -4.37 -0.66 8.16
N VAL A 174 -4.09 -0.29 9.41
CA VAL A 174 -2.74 -0.26 9.99
C VAL A 174 -2.72 -1.15 11.21
N VAL A 175 -1.77 -2.09 11.25
CA VAL A 175 -1.52 -2.99 12.38
C VAL A 175 -0.12 -2.72 12.93
N ARG A 176 -0.01 -2.56 14.25
CA ARG A 176 1.26 -2.49 14.97
C ARG A 176 1.21 -3.45 16.15
N ASP A 177 2.28 -4.22 16.36
CA ASP A 177 2.37 -5.22 17.43
C ASP A 177 1.16 -6.17 17.48
N GLY A 178 0.64 -6.57 16.32
CA GLY A 178 -0.54 -7.43 16.18
C GLY A 178 -1.88 -6.77 16.53
N LYS A 179 -1.90 -5.46 16.79
CA LYS A 179 -3.11 -4.69 17.11
C LYS A 179 -3.48 -3.75 15.98
N VAL A 180 -4.76 -3.74 15.62
CA VAL A 180 -5.31 -2.78 14.67
C VAL A 180 -5.29 -1.40 15.31
N MET A 181 -4.58 -0.46 14.67
CA MET A 181 -4.45 0.94 15.11
C MET A 181 -5.36 1.87 14.31
N VAL A 182 -5.57 1.56 13.03
CA VAL A 182 -6.46 2.30 12.12
C VAL A 182 -7.18 1.29 11.24
N GLN A 183 -8.48 1.48 11.02
CA GLN A 183 -9.26 0.65 10.11
C GLN A 183 -10.31 1.48 9.36
N ALA A 184 -10.35 1.35 8.03
CA ALA A 184 -11.41 1.89 7.20
C ALA A 184 -12.73 1.19 7.54
N THR A 185 -13.80 1.96 7.64
CA THR A 185 -15.16 1.49 7.95
C THR A 185 -16.17 1.81 6.86
N THR A 186 -15.91 2.86 6.08
CA THR A 186 -16.64 3.16 4.83
C THR A 186 -15.64 3.68 3.80
N ILE A 187 -15.87 3.38 2.53
CA ILE A 187 -15.10 3.87 1.39
C ILE A 187 -16.09 4.23 0.29
N ASP A 188 -15.97 5.43 -0.26
CA ASP A 188 -16.73 5.90 -1.41
C ASP A 188 -15.76 6.51 -2.42
N THR A 189 -15.86 6.11 -3.68
CA THR A 189 -14.99 6.57 -4.78
C THR A 189 -15.70 7.52 -5.73
N ALA A 190 -16.85 8.07 -5.31
CA ALA A 190 -17.53 9.12 -6.05
C ALA A 190 -16.64 10.37 -6.19
N PRO A 191 -16.74 11.10 -7.32
CA PRO A 191 -16.07 12.39 -7.50
C PRO A 191 -16.37 13.33 -6.33
N GLN A 192 -15.33 14.02 -5.85
CA GLN A 192 -15.47 14.96 -4.74
C GLN A 192 -15.92 16.32 -5.25
N ASP A 193 -16.84 16.97 -4.53
CA ASP A 193 -17.17 18.38 -4.78
C ASP A 193 -15.92 19.23 -4.55
N SER A 194 -15.58 20.09 -5.52
CA SER A 194 -14.39 20.93 -5.43
C SER A 194 -14.41 21.79 -4.16
N THR A 195 -15.56 22.32 -3.75
CA THR A 195 -15.70 23.19 -2.58
C THR A 195 -15.36 22.51 -1.25
N THR A 196 -15.31 21.16 -1.22
CA THR A 196 -14.87 20.38 -0.05
C THR A 196 -13.48 20.79 0.45
N PHE A 197 -12.60 21.19 -0.45
CA PHE A 197 -11.19 21.47 -0.18
C PHE A 197 -10.87 22.96 -0.17
N ASP A 198 -11.88 23.83 -0.21
CA ASP A 198 -11.67 25.26 -0.14
C ASP A 198 -11.47 25.71 1.31
N VAL A 199 -10.43 26.52 1.52
CA VAL A 199 -10.23 27.22 2.80
C VAL A 199 -11.23 28.37 2.86
N PRO A 200 -12.13 28.44 3.87
CA PRO A 200 -13.10 29.51 3.97
C PRO A 200 -12.44 30.89 4.02
N SER A 201 -13.09 31.87 3.37
CA SER A 201 -12.66 33.26 3.43
C SER A 201 -12.99 33.90 4.79
N GLY A 202 -12.28 34.98 5.13
CA GLY A 202 -12.54 35.73 6.37
C GLY A 202 -12.12 35.04 7.67
N LEU A 203 -11.25 34.01 7.58
CA LEU A 203 -10.57 33.42 8.72
C LEU A 203 -9.35 34.26 9.09
N LYS A 204 -9.13 34.47 10.40
CA LYS A 204 -7.91 35.09 10.90
C LYS A 204 -6.76 34.09 10.87
N GLU A 205 -5.68 34.43 10.20
CA GLU A 205 -4.47 33.63 10.26
C GLU A 205 -3.75 33.84 11.59
N VAL A 206 -3.39 32.74 12.24
CA VAL A 206 -2.59 32.72 13.46
C VAL A 206 -1.34 31.88 13.24
N ARG A 207 -0.25 32.22 13.96
CA ARG A 207 0.95 31.39 13.92
C ARG A 207 0.68 30.07 14.63
N ALA A 208 1.30 29.01 14.14
CA ALA A 208 1.35 27.77 14.88
C ALA A 208 1.95 28.05 16.28
N ALA A 209 1.39 27.40 17.30
CA ALA A 209 2.05 27.38 18.59
C ALA A 209 3.43 26.71 18.37
N ASN A 210 4.51 27.36 18.82
CA ASN A 210 5.81 26.72 18.80
C ASN A 210 5.73 25.46 19.67
N PRO A 211 6.06 24.28 19.14
CA PRO A 211 6.19 23.07 19.96
C PRO A 211 7.33 23.19 20.97
#